data_AF-A0A972TVM1-F1
#
_entry.id   AF-A0A972TVM1-F1
#
_cell.length_a   1.000
_cell.length_b   1.000
_cell.length_c   1.000
_cell.angle_alpha   90.00
_cell.angle_beta   90.00
_cell.angle_gamma   90.00
#
_symmetry.space_group_name_H-M   'P 1'
#
loop_
_entity.id
_entity.type
_entity.pdbx_description
1 polymer ?
#
loop_
_entity_poly.entity_id
_entity_poly.type
_entity_poly.pdbx_seq_one_letter_code
_entity_poly.pdbx_strand_id
1 'polypeptide(L)'
;MIKSKRTLGLLMLAVLLLFVSWKKEPDQVKEPDQVTVQHILISFKGSIPKAQVTRTQAEAKTLAFEIFDRAKKGEDFDVLVREYTDDSYPGIYKMCNFDIEPDSSKRVYSRSKMVKAFGDVSFSLSVNSIGLAEHDPDNSKYGWHIIKRLE
;
A
#
# COMPACT_ATOMS: atom_id res chain seq x y z
N MET A 1 43.49 30.36 73.89
CA MET A 1 42.04 30.17 74.11
C MET A 1 41.41 29.60 72.85
N ILE A 2 40.79 28.43 72.97
CA ILE A 2 40.14 27.64 71.91
C ILE A 2 38.65 28.00 71.83
N LYS A 3 38.08 28.06 70.61
CA LYS A 3 36.68 27.71 70.21
C LYS A 3 36.55 28.01 68.70
N SER A 4 36.62 27.05 67.78
CA SER A 4 35.57 26.09 67.36
C SER A 4 34.25 26.75 66.98
N LYS A 5 33.90 26.77 65.67
CA LYS A 5 32.80 25.98 65.06
C LYS A 5 32.35 26.52 63.67
N ARG A 6 32.04 25.54 62.80
CA ARG A 6 30.98 25.48 61.75
C ARG A 6 31.28 25.94 60.30
N THR A 7 31.61 24.93 59.49
CA THR A 7 30.97 24.52 58.22
C THR A 7 29.94 25.46 57.57
N LEU A 8 30.12 25.74 56.28
CA LEU A 8 29.07 25.64 55.24
C LEU A 8 29.72 25.55 53.84
N GLY A 9 29.35 24.53 53.07
CA GLY A 9 29.77 24.36 51.67
C GLY A 9 28.72 24.86 50.68
N LEU A 10 29.12 25.05 49.42
CA LEU A 10 28.23 25.09 48.24
C LEU A 10 29.11 24.89 46.98
N LEU A 11 29.26 23.65 46.51
CA LEU A 11 28.63 23.07 45.31
C LEU A 11 28.69 23.92 44.04
N MET A 12 29.51 23.44 43.09
CA MET A 12 29.43 23.71 41.65
C MET A 12 28.03 23.41 41.11
N LEU A 13 27.53 24.24 40.18
CA LEU A 13 26.76 23.73 39.05
C LEU A 13 26.81 24.74 37.88
N ALA A 14 27.65 24.45 36.89
CA ALA A 14 27.60 25.09 35.59
C ALA A 14 26.37 24.57 34.84
N VAL A 15 25.39 25.44 34.60
CA VAL A 15 24.19 25.11 33.82
C VAL A 15 24.58 25.23 32.33
N LEU A 16 25.01 24.10 31.76
CA LEU A 16 25.16 23.95 30.31
C LEU A 16 23.76 23.73 29.72
N LEU A 17 23.17 24.78 29.15
CA LEU A 17 21.91 24.70 28.40
C LEU A 17 22.14 23.91 27.11
N LEU A 18 21.94 22.58 27.19
CA LEU A 18 21.78 21.72 26.03
C LEU A 18 20.43 22.04 25.38
N PHE A 19 20.46 22.79 24.28
CA PHE A 19 19.36 22.87 23.34
C PHE A 19 19.17 21.49 22.69
N VAL A 20 18.44 20.61 23.37
CA VAL A 20 17.91 19.39 22.78
C VAL A 20 16.80 19.83 21.83
N SER A 21 17.17 20.03 20.57
CA SER A 21 16.23 20.17 19.46
C SER A 21 15.47 18.84 19.33
N TRP A 22 14.35 18.71 20.05
CA TRP A 22 13.41 17.61 19.93
C TRP A 22 12.82 17.61 18.51
N LYS A 23 13.42 16.82 17.61
CA LYS A 23 12.78 16.47 16.34
C LYS A 23 11.59 15.58 16.68
N LYS A 24 10.38 16.11 16.52
CA LYS A 24 9.15 15.30 16.49
C LYS A 24 9.31 14.30 15.34
N GLU A 25 9.49 13.02 15.64
CA GLU A 25 9.44 11.99 14.60
C GLU A 25 8.09 12.09 13.88
N PRO A 26 8.05 12.00 12.54
CA PRO A 26 6.79 12.09 11.82
C PRO A 26 5.86 10.99 12.32
N ASP A 27 4.65 11.38 12.74
CA ASP A 27 3.58 10.43 13.11
C ASP A 27 3.51 9.38 12.00
N GLN A 28 3.84 8.13 12.34
CA GLN A 28 3.66 7.01 11.42
C GLN A 28 2.17 6.94 11.11
N VAL A 29 1.78 7.35 9.90
CA VAL A 29 0.39 7.28 9.46
C VAL A 29 0.02 5.80 9.46
N LYS A 30 -0.73 5.38 10.49
CA LYS A 30 -1.19 4.00 10.63
C LYS A 30 -2.02 3.66 9.40
N GLU A 31 -1.68 2.57 8.72
CA GLU A 31 -2.50 2.03 7.64
C GLU A 31 -3.92 1.72 8.13
N PRO A 32 -4.95 1.82 7.27
CA PRO A 32 -6.31 1.46 7.63
C PRO A 32 -6.42 -0.04 7.97
N ASP A 33 -7.39 -0.40 8.80
CA ASP A 33 -7.67 -1.80 9.16
C ASP A 33 -8.28 -2.58 7.97
N GLN A 34 -8.99 -1.90 7.07
CA GLN A 34 -9.60 -2.47 5.86
C GLN A 34 -9.59 -1.45 4.70
N VAL A 35 -9.50 -1.96 3.47
CA VAL A 35 -9.73 -1.20 2.23
C VAL A 35 -10.70 -1.93 1.32
N THR A 36 -11.39 -1.18 0.46
CA THR A 36 -12.13 -1.71 -0.69
C THR A 36 -11.49 -1.15 -1.96
N VAL A 37 -11.11 -2.01 -2.90
CA VAL A 37 -10.49 -1.60 -4.17
C VAL A 37 -11.24 -2.17 -5.37
N GLN A 38 -11.11 -1.50 -6.51
CA GLN A 38 -11.42 -2.06 -7.82
C GLN A 38 -10.12 -2.22 -8.60
N HIS A 39 -9.97 -3.31 -9.36
CA HIS A 39 -8.75 -3.56 -10.13
C HIS A 39 -8.96 -4.02 -11.56
N ILE A 40 -7.96 -3.74 -12.39
CA ILE A 40 -7.80 -4.23 -13.74
C ILE A 40 -6.53 -5.08 -13.74
N LEU A 41 -6.68 -6.38 -14.01
CA LEU A 41 -5.54 -7.27 -14.22
C LEU A 41 -5.19 -7.28 -15.71
N ILE A 42 -3.95 -6.93 -16.04
CA ILE A 42 -3.39 -7.14 -17.38
C ILE A 42 -2.38 -8.28 -17.31
N SER A 43 -2.77 -9.42 -17.85
CA SER A 43 -2.01 -10.66 -17.88
C SER A 43 -1.34 -10.88 -19.23
N PHE A 44 -0.41 -11.83 -19.26
CA PHE A 44 0.24 -12.32 -20.49
C PHE A 44 0.18 -13.84 -20.58
N LYS A 45 0.49 -14.37 -21.76
CA LYS A 45 0.45 -15.82 -22.04
C LYS A 45 1.24 -16.60 -20.99
N GLY A 46 0.55 -17.49 -20.28
CA GLY A 46 1.14 -18.36 -19.25
C GLY A 46 1.18 -17.76 -17.83
N SER A 47 0.87 -16.48 -17.63
CA SER A 47 0.80 -15.86 -16.29
C SER A 47 -0.46 -16.27 -15.51
N ILE A 48 -1.53 -16.65 -16.21
CA ILE A 48 -2.79 -17.14 -15.64
C ILE A 48 -3.30 -18.33 -16.48
N PRO A 49 -4.14 -19.23 -15.91
CA PRO A 49 -4.68 -20.39 -16.61
C PRO A 49 -5.86 -20.03 -17.54
N LYS A 50 -5.70 -19.00 -18.39
CA LYS A 50 -6.69 -18.54 -19.38
C LYS A 50 -6.10 -18.57 -20.79
N ALA A 51 -6.52 -19.54 -21.61
CA ALA A 51 -5.97 -19.78 -22.95
C ALA A 51 -6.19 -18.61 -23.93
N GLN A 52 -7.21 -17.78 -23.70
CA GLN A 52 -7.50 -16.60 -24.49
C GLN A 52 -6.49 -15.46 -24.30
N VAL A 53 -5.69 -15.49 -23.23
CA VAL A 53 -4.61 -14.52 -23.02
C VAL A 53 -3.41 -14.93 -23.87
N THR A 54 -3.29 -14.33 -25.05
CA THR A 54 -2.26 -14.67 -26.04
C THR A 54 -1.10 -13.67 -26.11
N ARG A 55 -1.28 -12.46 -25.58
CA ARG A 55 -0.28 -11.39 -25.59
C ARG A 55 0.99 -11.77 -24.84
N THR A 56 2.12 -11.29 -25.34
CA THR A 56 3.43 -11.42 -24.70
C THR A 56 3.50 -10.58 -23.43
N GLN A 57 4.51 -10.87 -22.59
CA GLN A 57 4.77 -10.07 -21.39
C GLN A 57 5.08 -8.59 -21.72
N ALA A 58 5.76 -8.32 -22.84
CA ALA A 58 6.08 -6.96 -23.27
C ALA A 58 4.83 -6.18 -23.74
N GLU A 59 3.93 -6.84 -24.47
CA GLU A 59 2.64 -6.27 -24.88
C GLU A 59 1.74 -6.02 -23.66
N ALA A 60 1.68 -6.97 -22.72
CA ALA A 60 0.94 -6.80 -21.47
C ALA A 60 1.47 -5.62 -20.64
N LYS A 61 2.80 -5.45 -20.54
CA LYS A 61 3.40 -4.28 -19.90
C LYS A 61 2.95 -3.00 -20.58
N THR A 62 3.10 -2.92 -21.90
CA THR A 62 2.74 -1.72 -22.68
C THR A 62 1.27 -1.34 -22.47
N LEU A 63 0.37 -2.32 -22.58
CA LEU A 63 -1.06 -2.14 -22.34
C LEU A 63 -1.35 -1.68 -20.90
N ALA A 64 -0.70 -2.30 -19.90
CA ALA A 64 -0.91 -1.91 -18.51
C ALA A 64 -0.55 -0.44 -18.22
N PHE A 65 0.57 0.04 -18.78
CA PHE A 65 0.96 1.44 -18.63
C PHE A 65 0.02 2.39 -19.39
N GLU A 66 -0.46 2.00 -20.58
CA GLU A 66 -1.45 2.77 -21.32
C GLU A 66 -2.77 2.92 -20.55
N ILE A 67 -3.32 1.80 -20.05
CA ILE A 67 -4.57 1.81 -19.28
C ILE A 67 -4.39 2.55 -17.95
N PHE A 68 -3.23 2.42 -17.30
CA PHE A 68 -2.92 3.19 -16.10
C PHE A 68 -2.92 4.70 -16.38
N ASP A 69 -2.28 5.15 -17.45
CA ASP A 69 -2.26 6.56 -17.84
C ASP A 69 -3.66 7.10 -18.16
N ARG A 70 -4.47 6.34 -18.92
CA ARG A 70 -5.89 6.65 -19.19
C ARG A 70 -6.71 6.80 -17.91
N ALA A 71 -6.56 5.85 -16.99
CA ALA A 71 -7.23 5.88 -15.69
C ALA A 71 -6.80 7.11 -14.86
N LYS A 72 -5.51 7.45 -14.85
CA LYS A 72 -4.97 8.64 -14.17
C LYS A 72 -5.44 9.95 -14.79
N LYS A 73 -5.78 9.97 -16.09
CA LYS A 73 -6.38 11.10 -16.80
C LYS A 73 -7.88 11.24 -16.57
N GLY A 74 -8.49 10.35 -15.80
CA GLY A 74 -9.89 10.47 -15.36
C GLY A 74 -10.90 9.74 -16.24
N GLU A 75 -10.45 8.83 -17.12
CA GLU A 75 -11.37 7.91 -17.79
C GLU A 75 -12.12 7.04 -16.76
N ASP A 76 -13.37 6.67 -17.08
CA ASP A 76 -14.22 5.89 -16.18
C ASP A 76 -13.57 4.52 -15.89
N PHE A 77 -13.27 4.29 -14.61
CA PHE A 77 -12.57 3.09 -14.19
C PHE A 77 -13.41 1.81 -14.35
N ASP A 78 -14.73 1.87 -14.17
CA ASP A 78 -15.60 0.68 -14.36
C ASP A 78 -15.64 0.28 -15.83
N VAL A 79 -15.66 1.26 -16.73
CA VAL A 79 -15.56 1.02 -18.18
C VAL A 79 -14.24 0.34 -18.51
N LEU A 80 -13.11 0.87 -18.02
CA LEU A 80 -11.78 0.27 -18.22
C LEU A 80 -11.72 -1.16 -17.65
N VAL A 81 -12.34 -1.44 -16.50
CA VAL A 81 -12.39 -2.79 -15.91
C VAL A 81 -13.14 -3.75 -16.81
N ARG A 82 -14.31 -3.36 -17.34
CA ARG A 82 -15.10 -4.21 -18.25
C ARG A 82 -14.36 -4.56 -19.53
N GLU A 83 -13.60 -3.61 -20.06
CA GLU A 83 -12.95 -3.75 -21.35
C GLU A 83 -11.63 -4.51 -21.26
N TYR A 84 -10.82 -4.26 -20.22
CA TYR A 84 -9.42 -4.69 -20.21
C TYR A 84 -9.07 -5.76 -19.18
N THR A 85 -9.89 -6.02 -18.16
CA THR A 85 -9.47 -6.96 -17.11
C THR A 85 -9.42 -8.41 -17.63
N ASP A 86 -8.26 -9.05 -17.48
CA ASP A 86 -8.11 -10.49 -17.68
C ASP A 86 -8.53 -11.29 -16.43
N ASP A 87 -8.95 -10.62 -15.36
CA ASP A 87 -9.63 -11.24 -14.22
C ASP A 87 -11.14 -11.34 -14.47
N SER A 88 -11.97 -10.91 -13.52
CA SER A 88 -13.42 -11.07 -13.56
C SER A 88 -14.06 -9.74 -13.16
N TYR A 89 -15.00 -9.26 -13.97
CA TYR A 89 -15.85 -8.14 -13.59
C TYR A 89 -16.68 -8.48 -12.33
N PRO A 90 -16.83 -7.60 -11.32
CA PRO A 90 -16.48 -6.17 -11.30
C PRO A 90 -15.06 -5.81 -10.84
N GLY A 91 -14.22 -6.81 -10.55
CA GLY A 91 -12.87 -6.58 -10.04
C GLY A 91 -12.82 -5.92 -8.65
N ILE A 92 -13.87 -6.07 -7.83
CA ILE A 92 -13.95 -5.44 -6.50
C ILE A 92 -13.49 -6.40 -5.40
N TYR A 93 -12.52 -5.97 -4.61
CA TYR A 93 -11.96 -6.72 -3.49
C TYR A 93 -12.03 -5.92 -2.20
N LYS A 94 -12.54 -6.55 -1.15
CA LYS A 94 -12.48 -6.05 0.23
C LYS A 94 -11.34 -6.76 0.94
N MET A 95 -10.42 -6.01 1.53
CA MET A 95 -9.24 -6.57 2.17
C MET A 95 -9.03 -6.01 3.56
N CYS A 96 -8.78 -6.88 4.53
CA CYS A 96 -8.35 -6.48 5.87
C CYS A 96 -6.82 -6.55 5.99
N ASN A 97 -6.25 -5.70 6.84
CA ASN A 97 -4.80 -5.63 7.05
C ASN A 97 -4.28 -6.87 7.81
N PHE A 98 -2.96 -7.03 7.92
CA PHE A 98 -2.33 -8.27 8.40
C PHE A 98 -2.83 -8.76 9.78
N ASP A 99 -3.09 -7.85 10.71
CA ASP A 99 -3.48 -8.16 12.08
C ASP A 99 -5.00 -8.13 12.32
N ILE A 100 -5.79 -8.12 11.23
CA ILE A 100 -7.25 -8.03 11.28
C ILE A 100 -7.85 -9.34 10.75
N GLU A 101 -8.71 -9.96 11.56
CA GLU A 101 -9.40 -11.20 11.17
C GLU A 101 -10.42 -10.90 10.03
N PRO A 102 -10.34 -11.60 8.87
CA PRO A 102 -11.26 -11.38 7.77
C PRO A 102 -12.67 -11.88 8.07
N ASP A 103 -13.68 -11.07 7.77
CA ASP A 103 -15.08 -11.50 7.77
C ASP A 103 -15.43 -12.22 6.46
N SER A 104 -15.34 -13.55 6.48
CA SER A 104 -15.63 -14.40 5.32
C SER A 104 -17.10 -14.29 4.85
N SER A 105 -18.04 -13.98 5.74
CA SER A 105 -19.46 -13.79 5.39
C SER A 105 -19.68 -12.57 4.49
N LYS A 106 -18.77 -11.59 4.57
CA LYS A 106 -18.78 -10.37 3.75
C LYS A 106 -17.82 -10.42 2.57
N ARG A 107 -17.20 -11.59 2.32
CA ARG A 107 -16.13 -11.76 1.32
C ARG A 107 -14.97 -10.78 1.52
N VAL A 108 -14.59 -10.54 2.77
CA VAL A 108 -13.35 -9.81 3.10
C VAL A 108 -12.20 -10.80 3.06
N TYR A 109 -11.14 -10.44 2.36
CA TYR A 109 -9.95 -11.27 2.24
C TYR A 109 -8.84 -10.73 3.13
N SER A 110 -8.03 -11.60 3.74
CA SER A 110 -6.80 -11.17 4.40
C SER A 110 -5.80 -10.67 3.36
N ARG A 111 -5.14 -9.53 3.62
CA ARG A 111 -4.02 -9.02 2.81
C ARG A 111 -2.94 -10.09 2.59
N SER A 112 -2.70 -10.97 3.57
CA SER A 112 -1.74 -12.09 3.49
C SER A 112 -2.09 -13.15 2.44
N LYS A 113 -3.33 -13.17 1.96
CA LYS A 113 -3.80 -14.11 0.92
C LYS A 113 -3.80 -13.51 -0.48
N MET A 114 -3.42 -12.25 -0.61
CA MET A 114 -3.24 -11.58 -1.89
C MET A 114 -1.78 -11.67 -2.33
N VAL A 115 -1.54 -11.46 -3.62
CA VAL A 115 -0.16 -11.24 -4.08
C VAL A 115 0.37 -9.96 -3.43
N LYS A 116 1.62 -10.00 -2.96
CA LYS A 116 2.18 -8.98 -2.07
C LYS A 116 2.05 -7.57 -2.65
N ALA A 117 2.41 -7.39 -3.93
CA ALA A 117 2.38 -6.08 -4.57
C ALA A 117 0.96 -5.50 -4.65
N PHE A 118 -0.06 -6.34 -4.88
CA PHE A 118 -1.46 -5.91 -4.90
C PHE A 118 -1.90 -5.36 -3.54
N GLY A 119 -1.57 -6.08 -2.46
CA GLY A 119 -1.85 -5.64 -1.09
C GLY A 119 -1.12 -4.34 -0.75
N ASP A 120 0.17 -4.27 -1.02
CA ASP A 120 0.99 -3.09 -0.71
C ASP A 120 0.49 -1.82 -1.41
N VAL A 121 0.21 -1.91 -2.72
CA VAL A 121 -0.35 -0.76 -3.46
C VAL A 121 -1.72 -0.39 -2.89
N SER A 122 -2.62 -1.36 -2.68
CA SER A 122 -3.98 -1.09 -2.20
C SER A 122 -4.03 -0.33 -0.88
N PHE A 123 -3.19 -0.69 0.10
CA PHE A 123 -3.16 -0.05 1.42
C PHE A 123 -2.40 1.28 1.42
N SER A 124 -1.50 1.51 0.45
CA SER A 124 -0.80 2.79 0.27
C SER A 124 -1.65 3.90 -0.36
N LEU A 125 -2.71 3.53 -1.10
CA LEU A 125 -3.53 4.48 -1.84
C LEU A 125 -4.45 5.27 -0.91
N SER A 126 -4.63 6.56 -1.20
CA SER A 126 -5.75 7.33 -0.66
C SER A 126 -7.06 6.95 -1.37
N VAL A 127 -8.21 7.17 -0.74
CA VAL A 127 -9.51 6.95 -1.37
C VAL A 127 -9.61 7.71 -2.70
N ASN A 128 -10.16 7.07 -3.73
CA ASN A 128 -10.24 7.50 -5.13
C ASN A 128 -8.91 7.61 -5.88
N SER A 129 -7.76 7.34 -5.24
CA SER A 129 -6.47 7.31 -5.93
C SER A 129 -6.29 6.01 -6.70
N ILE A 130 -5.46 6.09 -7.74
CA ILE A 130 -5.14 4.98 -8.64
C ILE A 130 -3.64 4.72 -8.57
N GLY A 131 -3.27 3.45 -8.40
CA GLY A 131 -1.90 2.94 -8.37
C GLY A 131 -1.70 1.76 -9.32
N LEU A 132 -0.45 1.36 -9.48
CA LEU A 132 -0.02 0.26 -10.34
C LEU A 132 0.85 -0.70 -9.53
N ALA A 133 0.43 -1.96 -9.42
CA ALA A 133 1.31 -3.04 -9.00
C ALA A 133 1.92 -3.68 -10.25
N GLU A 134 3.23 -3.52 -10.43
CA GLU A 134 3.93 -4.09 -11.58
C GLU A 134 4.11 -5.60 -11.46
N HIS A 135 4.15 -6.29 -12.61
CA HIS A 135 4.46 -7.70 -12.63
C HIS A 135 5.83 -7.99 -12.03
N ASP A 136 5.86 -8.96 -11.14
CA ASP A 136 7.04 -9.53 -10.52
C ASP A 136 6.76 -11.02 -10.29
N PRO A 137 7.66 -11.96 -10.66
CA PRO A 137 7.40 -13.39 -10.55
C PRO A 137 7.05 -13.87 -9.14
N ASP A 138 7.54 -13.17 -8.11
CA ASP A 138 7.31 -13.55 -6.71
C ASP A 138 6.15 -12.77 -6.08
N ASN A 139 6.06 -11.47 -6.39
CA ASN A 139 5.19 -10.54 -5.68
C ASN A 139 3.92 -10.14 -6.46
N SER A 140 3.88 -10.38 -7.78
CA SER A 140 2.75 -10.05 -8.68
C SER A 140 2.72 -10.98 -9.91
N LYS A 141 2.73 -12.28 -9.66
CA LYS A 141 2.95 -13.31 -10.70
C LYS A 141 1.91 -13.35 -11.83
N TYR A 142 0.72 -12.81 -11.60
CA TYR A 142 -0.39 -12.86 -12.56
C TYR A 142 -0.32 -11.77 -13.64
N GLY A 143 0.50 -10.74 -13.45
CA GLY A 143 0.63 -9.62 -14.37
C GLY A 143 0.69 -8.27 -13.65
N TRP A 144 0.20 -7.23 -14.33
CA TRP A 144 0.09 -5.88 -13.79
C TRP A 144 -1.31 -5.66 -13.25
N HIS A 145 -1.42 -5.02 -12.09
CA HIS A 145 -2.70 -4.64 -11.50
C HIS A 145 -2.81 -3.12 -11.46
N ILE A 146 -3.74 -2.56 -12.22
CA ILE A 146 -4.15 -1.16 -12.04
C ILE A 146 -5.23 -1.15 -10.97
N ILE A 147 -5.03 -0.41 -9.88
CA ILE A 147 -5.84 -0.49 -8.66
C ILE A 147 -6.38 0.88 -8.34
N LYS A 148 -7.70 0.99 -8.17
CA LYS A 148 -8.37 2.18 -7.62
C LYS A 148 -8.89 1.87 -6.23
N ARG A 149 -8.53 2.70 -5.25
CA ARG A 149 -9.12 2.59 -3.91
C ARG A 149 -10.51 3.22 -3.88
N LEU A 150 -11.52 2.45 -3.49
CA LEU A 150 -12.90 2.90 -3.34
C LEU A 150 -13.21 3.33 -1.89
N GLU A 151 -12.65 2.60 -0.92
CA GLU A 151 -12.79 2.83 0.53
C GLU A 151 -11.46 2.59 1.25
#